data_AF-A0A399RBF7-F1
#
_entry.id   AF-A0A399RBF7-F1
#
_cell.length_a   1.000
_cell.length_b   1.000
_cell.length_c   1.000
_cell.angle_alpha   90.00
_cell.angle_beta   90.00
_cell.angle_gamma   90.00
#
_symmetry.space_group_name_H-M   'P 1'
#
loop_
_entity.id
_entity.type
_entity.pdbx_description
1 polymer ?
#
loop_
_entity_poly.entity_id
_entity_poly.type
_entity_poly.pdbx_seq_one_letter_code
_entity_poly.pdbx_strand_id
1 'polypeptide(L)'
;MSNSADWGARQPQQGGAMPVRSRPRIGPADLILQLWRAKWLMILVFIPIFLLGLLAAFQMPKSYEATSRLFVRIGDENVYRPRVGGELQGVAPEEELLIQAELEVLRSPVIAERVLTEFGVDRVFPKLADARDEKIAASPPSEHATIEEQTFRKGVLGLQKDFSSGTAPKTPVISTALEHKDAVLSADLLNYWINTYLDYRNEVFSSNGSASLQEQRVKFEAQLLNVEEDIRDFLRRNSIGDFESERATAQQLFSTVSAELLTNQSRASAVDGQLDIYNQQLARLNPQQDLYVEDSSAQTLMQLRIEREDLLSRYTEQSQRVQAIDRRIAQVENYLSSRDGLSGTTRRGPNPVYQTIEQSASSLQAEQQSLALQEAELNRQLARVEGRLSRLNELAPEWQELQRRKALMERNVENFSVREVEERALSEISGQTADSVRVLEPASVPVKGKSLKMVVAALGFLFAGFTALMAGLLWALTRRGFATARSVERTTGLKVVGSLKAV
;
A
#
# COMPACT_ATOMS: atom_id res chain seq x y z
N MET A 1 11.76 40.98 -132.89
CA MET A 1 11.27 42.27 -133.41
C MET A 1 10.52 42.92 -132.25
N SER A 2 10.80 44.10 -131.72
CA SER A 2 11.64 45.24 -132.08
C SER A 2 11.64 46.20 -130.87
N ASN A 3 12.74 46.96 -130.72
CA ASN A 3 12.98 48.17 -129.91
C ASN A 3 11.77 48.92 -129.31
N SER A 4 11.93 49.50 -128.11
CA SER A 4 12.46 50.88 -127.94
C SER A 4 12.50 51.39 -126.49
N ALA A 5 13.61 52.07 -126.18
CA ALA A 5 13.96 53.08 -125.15
C ALA A 5 12.99 53.48 -124.02
N ASP A 6 13.54 53.70 -122.82
CA ASP A 6 13.40 55.00 -122.13
C ASP A 6 14.47 55.23 -121.03
N TRP A 7 14.84 56.49 -120.80
CA TRP A 7 15.77 56.96 -119.77
C TRP A 7 15.00 57.45 -118.52
N GLY A 8 15.49 57.18 -117.30
CA GLY A 8 14.90 57.77 -116.10
C GLY A 8 15.61 57.52 -114.76
N ALA A 9 16.14 58.61 -114.20
CA ALA A 9 16.32 58.97 -112.78
C ALA A 9 16.98 58.01 -111.76
N ARG A 10 18.00 58.54 -111.06
CA ARG A 10 18.61 57.98 -109.84
C ARG A 10 17.58 57.85 -108.71
N GLN A 11 17.56 56.71 -108.02
CA GLN A 11 16.90 56.53 -106.72
C GLN A 11 17.87 56.00 -105.65
N PRO A 12 17.73 56.45 -104.39
CA PRO A 12 18.67 56.16 -103.30
C PRO A 12 18.39 54.83 -102.59
N GLN A 13 19.43 54.29 -101.95
CA GLN A 13 19.38 53.17 -101.02
C GLN A 13 18.35 53.40 -99.90
N GLN A 14 17.46 52.43 -99.64
CA GLN A 14 16.82 52.25 -98.33
C GLN A 14 16.58 50.78 -97.98
N GLY A 15 17.23 50.36 -96.89
CA GLY A 15 16.72 49.51 -95.80
C GLY A 15 15.91 48.25 -96.13
N GLY A 16 16.52 47.09 -95.94
CA GLY A 16 15.82 45.80 -95.90
C GLY A 16 14.72 45.77 -94.83
N ALA A 17 13.50 45.47 -95.27
CA ALA A 17 12.34 45.24 -94.40
C ALA A 17 12.51 43.91 -93.65
N MET A 18 12.63 43.99 -92.32
CA MET A 18 12.50 42.82 -91.44
C MET A 18 11.06 42.29 -91.44
N PRO A 19 10.83 40.96 -91.37
CA PRO A 19 9.50 40.39 -91.28
C PRO A 19 8.81 40.86 -89.98
N VAL A 20 7.69 41.55 -90.13
CA VAL A 20 6.85 42.01 -89.01
C VAL A 20 6.36 40.79 -88.23
N ARG A 21 6.84 40.64 -86.99
CA ARG A 21 6.35 39.62 -86.06
C ARG A 21 4.84 39.83 -85.84
N SER A 22 4.04 38.86 -86.24
CA SER A 22 2.57 38.89 -86.26
C SER A 22 1.90 38.75 -84.88
N ARG A 23 2.64 38.91 -83.78
CA ARG A 23 2.07 38.89 -82.42
C ARG A 23 2.21 40.27 -81.76
N PRO A 24 1.09 40.97 -81.48
CA PRO A 24 1.11 42.28 -80.84
C PRO A 24 1.77 42.21 -79.45
N ARG A 25 2.57 43.21 -79.10
CA ARG A 25 3.03 43.40 -77.71
C ARG A 25 1.91 44.05 -76.92
N ILE A 26 1.13 43.24 -76.21
CA ILE A 26 -0.03 43.68 -75.42
C ILE A 26 0.45 44.25 -74.08
N GLY A 27 0.10 45.49 -73.76
CA GLY A 27 0.35 46.07 -72.43
C GLY A 27 -0.75 45.71 -71.41
N PRO A 28 -0.51 45.89 -70.09
CA PRO A 28 -1.51 45.59 -69.05
C PRO A 28 -2.81 46.41 -69.22
N ALA A 29 -2.72 47.65 -69.71
CA ALA A 29 -3.89 48.47 -70.02
C ALA A 29 -4.70 47.94 -71.23
N ASP A 30 -4.04 47.31 -72.21
CA ASP A 30 -4.71 46.75 -73.38
C ASP A 30 -5.46 45.45 -73.03
N LEU A 31 -4.92 44.65 -72.11
CA LEU A 31 -5.59 43.47 -71.54
C LEU A 31 -6.89 43.84 -70.82
N ILE A 32 -6.86 44.88 -70.00
CA ILE A 32 -8.06 45.38 -69.29
C ILE A 32 -9.13 45.83 -70.28
N LEU A 33 -8.73 46.52 -71.35
CA LEU A 33 -9.66 47.02 -72.38
C LEU A 33 -10.26 45.87 -73.21
N GLN A 34 -9.46 44.83 -73.50
CA GLN A 34 -9.95 43.62 -74.17
C GLN A 34 -10.88 42.79 -73.27
N LEU A 35 -10.56 42.64 -71.98
CA LEU A 35 -11.45 42.04 -70.99
C LEU A 35 -12.77 42.82 -70.89
N TRP A 36 -12.72 44.16 -70.90
CA TRP A 36 -13.93 44.98 -70.89
C TRP A 36 -14.80 44.79 -72.15
N ARG A 37 -14.18 44.52 -73.30
CA ARG A 37 -14.91 44.14 -74.53
C ARG A 37 -15.48 42.72 -74.44
N ALA A 38 -14.81 41.82 -73.72
CA ALA A 38 -15.26 40.45 -73.46
C ALA A 38 -16.33 40.35 -72.36
N LYS A 39 -16.76 41.47 -71.76
CA LYS A 39 -17.67 41.48 -70.59
C LYS A 39 -18.92 40.64 -70.78
N TRP A 40 -19.51 40.64 -71.97
CA TRP A 40 -20.70 39.83 -72.26
C TRP A 40 -20.40 38.33 -72.30
N LEU A 41 -19.22 37.92 -72.79
CA LEU A 41 -18.77 36.52 -72.75
C LEU A 41 -18.44 36.08 -71.32
N MET A 42 -17.77 36.95 -70.55
CA MET A 42 -17.50 36.68 -69.13
C MET A 42 -18.78 36.56 -68.32
N ILE A 43 -19.76 37.44 -68.55
CA ILE A 43 -21.09 37.37 -67.92
C ILE A 43 -21.82 36.08 -68.33
N LEU A 44 -21.77 35.71 -69.62
CA LEU A 44 -22.41 34.51 -70.15
C LEU A 44 -21.82 33.22 -69.55
N VAL A 45 -20.52 33.19 -69.22
CA VAL A 45 -19.87 32.05 -68.54
C VAL A 45 -20.09 32.11 -67.02
N PHE A 46 -20.06 33.30 -66.42
CA PHE A 46 -20.22 33.49 -64.99
C PHE A 46 -21.61 33.09 -64.50
N ILE A 47 -22.67 33.61 -65.13
CA ILE A 47 -24.06 33.41 -64.70
C ILE A 47 -24.43 31.93 -64.56
N PRO A 48 -24.21 31.04 -65.56
CA PRO A 48 -24.62 29.65 -65.43
C PRO A 48 -23.83 28.90 -64.37
N ILE A 49 -22.51 29.14 -64.24
CA ILE A 49 -21.67 28.48 -63.21
C ILE A 49 -22.05 28.97 -61.81
N PHE A 50 -22.28 30.27 -61.65
CA PHE A 50 -22.71 30.84 -60.38
C PHE A 50 -24.11 30.36 -59.98
N LEU A 51 -25.06 30.32 -60.92
CA LEU A 51 -26.39 29.76 -60.68
C LEU A 51 -26.32 28.28 -60.29
N LEU A 52 -25.45 27.50 -60.93
CA LEU A 52 -25.22 26.10 -60.57
C LEU A 52 -24.66 25.97 -59.15
N GLY A 53 -23.68 26.79 -58.79
CA GLY A 53 -23.09 26.85 -57.44
C GLY A 53 -24.10 27.29 -56.38
N LEU A 54 -24.96 28.27 -56.70
CA LEU A 54 -26.02 28.75 -55.82
C LEU A 54 -27.09 27.66 -55.62
N LEU A 55 -27.48 26.96 -56.68
CA LEU A 55 -28.43 25.86 -56.65
C LEU A 55 -27.91 24.69 -55.78
N ALA A 56 -26.62 24.35 -55.92
CA ALA A 56 -25.96 23.38 -55.05
C ALA A 56 -25.93 23.84 -53.58
N ALA A 57 -25.67 25.13 -53.32
CA ALA A 57 -25.69 25.70 -51.98
C ALA A 57 -27.10 25.63 -51.34
N PHE A 58 -28.17 25.86 -52.10
CA PHE A 58 -29.53 25.76 -51.58
C PHE A 58 -29.92 24.33 -51.21
N GLN A 59 -29.42 23.33 -51.95
CA GLN A 59 -29.66 21.91 -51.69
C GLN A 59 -28.92 21.35 -50.47
N MET A 60 -27.96 22.09 -49.89
CA MET A 60 -27.26 21.60 -48.70
C MET A 60 -28.22 21.49 -47.49
N PRO A 61 -28.14 20.38 -46.72
CA PRO A 61 -28.93 20.20 -45.52
C PRO A 61 -28.55 21.24 -44.46
N LYS A 62 -29.51 21.58 -43.59
CA LYS A 62 -29.24 22.32 -42.36
C LYS A 62 -28.94 21.31 -41.25
N SER A 63 -27.95 21.58 -40.42
CA SER A 63 -27.72 20.86 -39.16
C SER A 63 -28.11 21.74 -37.97
N TYR A 64 -28.58 21.11 -36.91
CA TYR A 64 -29.00 21.71 -35.67
C TYR A 64 -28.06 21.21 -34.57
N GLU A 65 -27.42 22.14 -33.87
CA GLU A 65 -26.41 21.84 -32.86
C GLU A 65 -27.03 22.12 -31.48
N ALA A 66 -27.33 21.07 -30.72
CA ALA A 66 -27.75 21.20 -29.32
C ALA A 66 -26.50 21.31 -28.44
N THR A 67 -26.55 22.13 -27.39
CA THR A 67 -25.41 22.37 -26.49
C THR A 67 -25.81 22.17 -25.04
N SER A 68 -24.92 21.60 -24.23
CA SER A 68 -25.07 21.42 -22.79
C SER A 68 -23.76 21.75 -22.05
N ARG A 69 -23.87 22.15 -20.78
CA ARG A 69 -22.72 22.47 -19.93
C ARG A 69 -22.74 21.65 -18.65
N LEU A 70 -21.59 21.04 -18.36
CA LEU A 70 -21.36 20.23 -17.16
C LEU A 70 -20.30 20.94 -16.32
N PHE A 71 -20.56 21.09 -15.02
CA PHE A 71 -19.60 21.61 -14.05
C PHE A 71 -18.88 20.45 -13.37
N VAL A 72 -17.56 20.42 -13.45
CA VAL A 72 -16.71 19.37 -12.87
C VAL A 72 -15.98 19.92 -11.66
N ARG A 73 -16.14 19.28 -10.52
CA ARG A 73 -15.45 19.56 -9.27
C ARG A 73 -14.56 18.38 -8.91
N ILE A 74 -13.44 18.64 -8.25
CA ILE A 74 -12.69 17.58 -7.56
C ILE A 74 -13.57 17.05 -6.42
N GLY A 75 -14.12 15.85 -6.61
CA GLY A 75 -14.74 15.05 -5.55
C GLY A 75 -13.74 14.11 -4.88
N ASP A 76 -14.15 13.54 -3.74
CA ASP A 76 -13.34 12.58 -2.98
C ASP A 76 -12.99 11.31 -3.77
N GLU A 77 -13.77 10.95 -4.80
CA GLU A 77 -13.47 9.81 -5.70
C GLU A 77 -12.18 9.98 -6.52
N ASN A 78 -11.72 11.21 -6.72
CA ASN A 78 -10.53 11.51 -7.52
C ASN A 78 -9.25 11.53 -6.69
N VAL A 79 -9.37 11.45 -5.36
CA VAL A 79 -8.25 11.48 -4.44
C VAL A 79 -7.78 10.05 -4.20
N TYR A 80 -6.65 9.68 -4.81
CA TYR A 80 -6.03 8.39 -4.55
C TYR A 80 -5.57 8.30 -3.09
N ARG A 81 -6.25 7.47 -2.30
CA ARG A 81 -5.83 7.13 -0.94
C ARG A 81 -5.13 5.77 -0.97
N PRO A 82 -3.81 5.68 -0.66
CA PRO A 82 -3.09 4.43 -0.75
C PRO A 82 -3.67 3.37 0.19
N ARG A 83 -3.92 2.17 -0.35
CA ARG A 83 -4.51 1.04 0.39
C ARG A 83 -3.57 0.40 1.42
N VAL A 84 -2.31 0.81 1.57
CA VAL A 84 -1.39 0.33 2.61
C VAL A 84 -0.35 1.41 2.92
N GLY A 85 -0.08 1.66 4.20
CA GLY A 85 0.80 2.76 4.67
C GLY A 85 -0.02 3.91 5.22
N GLY A 86 0.51 4.58 6.26
CA GLY A 86 -0.18 5.61 7.04
C GLY A 86 -0.68 6.81 6.24
N GLU A 87 -1.34 7.73 6.94
CA GLU A 87 -2.00 8.98 6.50
C GLU A 87 -1.19 9.85 5.52
N LEU A 88 -0.87 9.33 4.34
CA LEU A 88 -0.45 10.13 3.22
C LEU A 88 -1.72 10.81 2.72
N GLN A 89 -1.79 12.13 2.90
CA GLN A 89 -2.76 12.99 2.25
C GLN A 89 -2.82 12.56 0.78
N GLY A 90 -3.98 12.04 0.37
CA GLY A 90 -4.15 11.56 -0.99
C GLY A 90 -3.75 12.67 -1.95
N VAL A 91 -2.90 12.34 -2.92
CA VAL A 91 -2.44 13.32 -3.91
C VAL A 91 -3.61 13.54 -4.85
N ALA A 92 -4.27 14.68 -4.71
CA ALA A 92 -5.28 15.09 -5.68
C ALA A 92 -4.59 15.31 -7.04
N PRO A 93 -5.07 14.69 -8.13
CA PRO A 93 -4.56 14.99 -9.47
C PRO A 93 -4.80 16.47 -9.80
N GLU A 94 -3.95 17.03 -10.66
CA GLU A 94 -4.15 18.38 -11.18
C GLU A 94 -5.54 18.48 -11.86
N GLU A 95 -6.27 19.59 -11.61
CA GLU A 95 -7.62 19.81 -12.15
C GLU A 95 -7.69 19.61 -13.67
N GLU A 96 -6.63 19.97 -14.38
CA GLU A 96 -6.55 19.82 -15.84
C GLU A 96 -6.49 18.35 -16.29
N LEU A 97 -5.76 17.50 -15.56
CA LEU A 97 -5.71 16.06 -15.84
C LEU A 97 -7.06 15.39 -15.58
N LEU A 98 -7.76 15.82 -14.51
CA LEU A 98 -9.10 15.31 -14.19
C LEU A 98 -10.10 15.64 -15.30
N ILE A 99 -10.14 16.90 -15.76
CA ILE A 99 -11.05 17.32 -16.82
C ILE A 99 -10.75 16.57 -18.12
N GLN A 100 -9.47 16.34 -18.44
CA GLN A 100 -9.08 15.53 -19.60
C GLN A 100 -9.57 14.08 -19.49
N ALA A 101 -9.43 13.46 -18.32
CA ALA A 101 -9.94 12.11 -18.08
C ALA A 101 -11.47 12.03 -18.24
N GLU A 102 -12.21 12.99 -17.67
CA GLU A 102 -13.67 13.06 -17.82
C GLU A 102 -14.09 13.31 -19.28
N LEU A 103 -13.33 14.11 -20.04
CA LEU A 103 -13.56 14.31 -21.48
C LEU A 103 -13.37 13.02 -22.29
N GLU A 104 -12.38 12.21 -21.96
CA GLU A 104 -12.14 10.90 -22.61
C GLU A 104 -13.26 9.92 -22.30
N VAL A 105 -13.70 9.83 -21.03
CA VAL A 105 -14.84 9.00 -20.64
C VAL A 105 -16.10 9.43 -21.38
N LEU A 106 -16.35 10.73 -21.48
CA LEU A 106 -17.53 11.29 -22.15
C LEU A 106 -17.53 11.07 -23.67
N ARG A 107 -16.35 10.86 -24.29
CA ARG A 107 -16.18 10.49 -25.71
C ARG A 107 -16.12 8.97 -25.95
N SER A 108 -16.22 8.17 -24.89
CA SER A 108 -16.13 6.71 -24.96
C SER A 108 -17.15 6.13 -25.96
N PRO A 109 -16.74 5.13 -26.78
CA PRO A 109 -17.66 4.44 -27.69
C PRO A 109 -18.82 3.74 -26.98
N VAL A 110 -18.64 3.36 -25.71
CA VAL A 110 -19.67 2.68 -24.91
C VAL A 110 -20.90 3.56 -24.72
N ILE A 111 -20.71 4.88 -24.54
CA ILE A 111 -21.82 5.82 -24.38
C ILE A 111 -22.60 5.94 -25.68
N ALA A 112 -21.89 6.08 -26.81
CA ALA A 112 -22.50 6.14 -28.13
C ALA A 112 -23.30 4.88 -28.47
N GLU A 113 -22.78 3.72 -28.10
CA GLU A 113 -23.45 2.43 -28.26
C GLU A 113 -24.75 2.34 -27.43
N ARG A 114 -24.70 2.71 -26.15
CA ARG A 114 -25.88 2.72 -25.27
C ARG A 114 -26.95 3.71 -25.77
N VAL A 115 -26.56 4.92 -26.17
CA VAL A 115 -27.46 5.93 -26.74
C VAL A 115 -28.13 5.43 -28.03
N LEU A 116 -27.35 4.83 -28.94
CA LEU A 116 -27.88 4.32 -30.20
C LEU A 116 -28.78 3.09 -29.99
N THR A 117 -28.51 2.28 -28.98
CA THR A 117 -29.35 1.13 -28.61
C THR A 117 -30.73 1.59 -28.15
N GLU A 118 -30.81 2.64 -27.33
CA GLU A 118 -32.08 3.18 -26.84
C GLU A 118 -32.91 3.85 -27.94
N PHE A 119 -32.29 4.72 -28.75
CA PHE A 119 -33.01 5.49 -29.77
C PHE A 119 -33.24 4.74 -31.08
N GLY A 120 -32.44 3.69 -31.34
CA GLY A 120 -32.46 2.91 -32.56
C GLY A 120 -31.81 3.61 -33.76
N VAL A 121 -31.17 2.83 -34.64
CA VAL A 121 -30.51 3.35 -35.85
C VAL A 121 -31.52 4.00 -36.80
N ASP A 122 -32.74 3.47 -36.87
CA ASP A 122 -33.79 3.92 -37.79
C ASP A 122 -34.22 5.36 -37.52
N ARG A 123 -34.31 5.75 -36.24
CA ARG A 123 -34.72 7.09 -35.82
C ARG A 123 -33.60 8.12 -35.96
N VAL A 124 -32.38 7.72 -35.61
CA VAL A 124 -31.21 8.63 -35.61
C VAL A 124 -30.64 8.78 -37.03
N PHE A 125 -30.50 7.69 -37.78
CA PHE A 125 -29.90 7.69 -39.11
C PHE A 125 -30.82 7.00 -40.14
N PRO A 126 -31.92 7.64 -40.58
CA PRO A 126 -32.88 7.03 -41.50
C PRO A 126 -32.24 6.59 -42.82
N LYS A 127 -31.29 7.36 -43.36
CA LYS A 127 -30.57 6.98 -44.59
C LYS A 127 -29.69 5.74 -44.43
N LEU A 128 -29.19 5.48 -43.21
CA LEU A 128 -28.41 4.27 -42.93
C LEU A 128 -29.33 3.06 -42.77
N ALA A 129 -30.52 3.25 -42.20
CA ALA A 129 -31.55 2.22 -42.12
C ALA A 129 -32.07 1.83 -43.51
N ASP A 130 -32.39 2.80 -44.38
CA ASP A 130 -32.80 2.52 -45.76
C ASP A 130 -31.73 1.70 -46.51
N ALA A 131 -30.46 2.05 -46.35
CA ALA A 131 -29.34 1.34 -46.97
C ALA A 131 -29.07 -0.04 -46.35
N ARG A 132 -29.44 -0.24 -45.07
CA ARG A 132 -29.41 -1.55 -44.41
C ARG A 132 -30.49 -2.44 -45.02
N ASP A 133 -31.71 -1.94 -45.11
CA ASP A 133 -32.87 -2.69 -45.59
C ASP A 133 -32.71 -3.10 -47.06
N GLU A 134 -32.14 -2.22 -47.89
CA GLU A 134 -31.76 -2.53 -49.28
C GLU A 134 -30.73 -3.67 -49.36
N LYS A 135 -29.71 -3.65 -48.48
CA LYS A 135 -28.68 -4.71 -48.43
C LYS A 135 -29.23 -6.02 -47.89
N ILE A 136 -30.08 -5.98 -46.88
CA ILE A 136 -30.77 -7.16 -46.34
C ILE A 136 -31.65 -7.79 -47.42
N ALA A 137 -32.38 -6.98 -48.20
CA ALA A 137 -33.20 -7.47 -49.31
C ALA A 137 -32.36 -8.10 -50.45
N ALA A 138 -31.13 -7.64 -50.64
CA ALA A 138 -30.21 -8.15 -51.67
C ALA A 138 -29.33 -9.33 -51.23
N SER A 139 -29.24 -9.60 -49.91
CA SER A 139 -28.33 -10.61 -49.33
C SER A 139 -29.04 -11.84 -48.77
N PRO A 140 -28.36 -13.02 -48.69
CA PRO A 140 -28.91 -14.23 -48.08
C PRO A 140 -29.20 -14.07 -46.57
N PRO A 141 -30.16 -14.82 -46.00
CA PRO A 141 -30.51 -14.75 -44.57
C PRO A 141 -29.35 -14.97 -43.60
N SER A 142 -28.32 -15.71 -44.02
CA SER A 142 -27.11 -15.97 -43.21
C SER A 142 -26.26 -14.72 -42.97
N GLU A 143 -26.39 -13.67 -43.78
CA GLU A 143 -25.60 -12.44 -43.68
C GLU A 143 -26.34 -11.28 -43.01
N HIS A 144 -27.65 -11.45 -42.76
CA HIS A 144 -28.51 -10.38 -42.20
C HIS A 144 -27.98 -9.86 -40.86
N ALA A 145 -27.61 -10.76 -39.95
CA ALA A 145 -27.05 -10.39 -38.66
C ALA A 145 -25.74 -9.58 -38.77
N THR A 146 -24.87 -9.94 -39.73
CA THR A 146 -23.61 -9.20 -39.97
C THR A 146 -23.88 -7.82 -40.56
N ILE A 147 -24.87 -7.68 -41.44
CA ILE A 147 -25.27 -6.40 -42.03
C ILE A 147 -25.86 -5.48 -40.95
N GLU A 148 -26.68 -6.02 -40.06
CA GLU A 148 -27.23 -5.30 -38.91
C GLU A 148 -26.13 -4.79 -37.98
N GLU A 149 -25.20 -5.66 -37.58
CA GLU A 149 -24.06 -5.30 -36.73
C GLU A 149 -23.17 -4.23 -37.39
N GLN A 150 -22.84 -4.39 -38.67
CA GLN A 150 -22.05 -3.40 -39.41
C GLN A 150 -22.77 -2.05 -39.52
N THR A 151 -24.09 -2.06 -39.71
CA THR A 151 -24.90 -0.84 -39.77
C THR A 151 -24.92 -0.17 -38.40
N PHE A 152 -25.11 -0.94 -37.33
CA PHE A 152 -25.09 -0.44 -35.96
C PHE A 152 -23.74 0.21 -35.63
N ARG A 153 -22.62 -0.46 -35.90
CA ARG A 153 -21.27 0.10 -35.71
C ARG A 153 -21.03 1.39 -36.51
N LYS A 154 -21.55 1.47 -37.74
CA LYS A 154 -21.50 2.70 -38.54
C LYS A 154 -22.33 3.82 -37.93
N GLY A 155 -23.49 3.50 -37.37
CA GLY A 155 -24.32 4.43 -36.61
C GLY A 155 -23.58 4.97 -35.38
N VAL A 156 -22.90 4.10 -34.62
CA VAL A 156 -22.10 4.49 -33.46
C VAL A 156 -21.00 5.48 -33.86
N LEU A 157 -20.23 5.16 -34.91
CA LEU A 157 -19.18 6.04 -35.44
C LEU A 157 -19.74 7.38 -35.95
N GLY A 158 -20.93 7.36 -36.57
CA GLY A 158 -21.64 8.56 -37.00
C GLY A 158 -21.98 9.45 -35.81
N LEU A 159 -22.56 8.87 -34.76
CA LEU A 159 -22.95 9.58 -33.55
C LEU A 159 -21.74 10.14 -32.81
N GLN A 160 -20.63 9.39 -32.72
CA GLN A 160 -19.38 9.89 -32.14
C GLN A 160 -18.79 11.07 -32.92
N LYS A 161 -18.93 11.08 -34.25
CA LYS A 161 -18.45 12.17 -35.09
C LYS A 161 -19.32 13.42 -34.94
N ASP A 162 -20.63 13.24 -34.78
CA ASP A 162 -21.60 14.30 -34.61
C ASP A 162 -21.59 14.88 -33.17
N PHE A 163 -21.02 14.13 -32.23
CA PHE A 163 -20.77 14.56 -30.86
C PHE A 163 -19.43 15.31 -30.74
N SER A 164 -19.44 16.42 -30.01
CA SER A 164 -18.23 17.17 -29.66
C SER A 164 -18.24 17.59 -28.20
N SER A 165 -17.08 17.56 -27.58
CA SER A 165 -16.87 18.02 -26.21
C SER A 165 -15.59 18.84 -26.10
N GLY A 166 -15.58 19.83 -25.23
CA GLY A 166 -14.39 20.64 -24.98
C GLY A 166 -14.53 21.44 -23.70
N THR A 167 -13.41 21.93 -23.19
CA THR A 167 -13.35 22.84 -22.04
C THR A 167 -12.71 24.16 -22.46
N ALA A 168 -13.16 25.26 -21.87
CA ALA A 168 -12.43 26.53 -22.00
C ALA A 168 -11.19 26.50 -21.09
N PRO A 169 -10.05 27.07 -21.51
CA PRO A 169 -8.83 27.05 -20.70
C PRO A 169 -9.06 27.60 -19.29
N LYS A 170 -8.59 26.87 -18.27
CA LYS A 170 -8.71 27.23 -16.84
C LYS A 170 -10.17 27.36 -16.34
N THR A 171 -11.10 26.60 -16.93
CA THR A 171 -12.48 26.55 -16.43
C THR A 171 -12.89 25.11 -16.07
N PRO A 172 -13.55 24.90 -14.93
CA PRO A 172 -14.08 23.61 -14.52
C PRO A 172 -15.40 23.25 -15.24
N VAL A 173 -15.58 23.70 -16.49
CA VAL A 173 -16.84 23.55 -17.24
C VAL A 173 -16.57 22.82 -18.55
N ILE A 174 -17.18 21.65 -18.71
CA ILE A 174 -17.19 20.91 -19.96
C ILE A 174 -18.40 21.37 -20.77
N SER A 175 -18.13 21.91 -21.95
CA SER A 175 -19.16 22.19 -22.95
C SER A 175 -19.28 20.99 -23.88
N THR A 176 -20.50 20.51 -24.08
CA THR A 176 -20.83 19.40 -24.97
C THR A 176 -21.79 19.89 -26.03
N ALA A 177 -21.66 19.36 -27.24
CA ALA A 177 -22.56 19.67 -28.34
C ALA A 177 -22.79 18.44 -29.23
N LEU A 178 -24.00 18.31 -29.74
CA LEU A 178 -24.38 17.24 -30.66
C LEU A 178 -25.10 17.83 -31.87
N GLU A 179 -24.58 17.55 -33.07
CA GLU A 179 -25.17 18.00 -34.32
C GLU A 179 -26.15 16.94 -34.88
N HIS A 180 -27.38 17.33 -35.19
CA HIS A 180 -28.35 16.46 -35.86
C HIS A 180 -29.20 17.21 -36.89
N LYS A 181 -29.87 16.50 -37.81
CA LYS A 181 -30.78 17.12 -38.80
C LYS A 181 -32.11 17.58 -38.21
N ASP A 182 -32.53 16.92 -37.13
CA ASP A 182 -33.73 17.25 -36.37
C ASP A 182 -33.32 17.96 -35.08
N ALA A 183 -33.87 19.15 -34.86
CA ALA A 183 -33.59 19.98 -33.70
C ALA A 183 -34.05 19.32 -32.39
N VAL A 184 -35.21 18.66 -32.38
CA VAL A 184 -35.71 18.00 -31.17
C VAL A 184 -34.83 16.81 -30.82
N LEU A 185 -34.54 15.98 -31.83
CA LEU A 185 -33.69 14.81 -31.64
C LEU A 185 -32.26 15.18 -31.20
N SER A 186 -31.71 16.30 -31.67
CA SER A 186 -30.38 16.76 -31.22
C SER A 186 -30.31 17.00 -29.71
N ALA A 187 -31.36 17.59 -29.13
CA ALA A 187 -31.42 17.88 -27.70
C ALA A 187 -31.69 16.62 -26.89
N ASP A 188 -32.62 15.76 -27.34
CA ASP A 188 -32.95 14.50 -26.67
C ASP A 188 -31.75 13.55 -26.62
N LEU A 189 -31.04 13.40 -27.74
CA LEU A 189 -29.83 12.58 -27.83
C LEU A 189 -28.74 13.10 -26.90
N LEU A 190 -28.50 14.42 -26.86
CA LEU A 190 -27.48 15.00 -25.99
C LEU A 190 -27.83 14.85 -24.50
N ASN A 191 -29.08 15.06 -24.12
CA ASN A 191 -29.53 14.85 -22.74
C ASN A 191 -29.38 13.38 -22.33
N TYR A 192 -29.77 12.43 -23.19
CA TYR A 192 -29.61 11.01 -22.90
C TYR A 192 -28.14 10.58 -22.85
N TRP A 193 -27.30 11.15 -23.73
CA TRP A 193 -25.85 10.94 -23.72
C TRP A 193 -25.24 11.35 -22.38
N ILE A 194 -25.64 12.52 -21.85
CA ILE A 194 -25.16 13.01 -20.56
C ILE A 194 -25.59 12.08 -19.43
N ASN A 195 -26.85 11.64 -19.40
CA ASN A 195 -27.31 10.70 -18.37
C ASN A 195 -26.57 9.36 -18.44
N THR A 196 -26.42 8.82 -19.65
CA THR A 196 -25.66 7.58 -19.89
C THR A 196 -24.21 7.72 -19.47
N TYR A 197 -23.61 8.89 -19.70
CA TYR A 197 -22.28 9.22 -19.21
C TYR A 197 -22.21 9.20 -17.68
N LEU A 198 -23.16 9.83 -16.98
CA LEU A 198 -23.20 9.83 -15.52
C LEU A 198 -23.33 8.41 -14.95
N ASP A 199 -24.15 7.56 -15.58
CA ASP A 199 -24.30 6.16 -15.18
C ASP A 199 -23.03 5.34 -15.44
N TYR A 200 -22.45 5.45 -16.63
CA TYR A 200 -21.21 4.75 -16.99
C TYR A 200 -20.02 5.23 -16.15
N ARG A 201 -19.98 6.52 -15.81
CA ARG A 201 -18.99 7.08 -14.89
C ARG A 201 -19.08 6.40 -13.52
N ASN A 202 -20.28 6.25 -12.97
CA ASN A 202 -20.46 5.53 -11.71
C ASN A 202 -19.99 4.08 -11.83
N GLU A 203 -20.23 3.40 -12.95
CA GLU A 203 -19.73 2.04 -13.18
C GLU A 203 -18.19 1.95 -13.22
N VAL A 204 -17.51 2.91 -13.86
CA VAL A 204 -16.05 2.94 -14.03
C VAL A 204 -15.32 3.41 -12.77
N PHE A 205 -15.86 4.41 -12.08
CA PHE A 205 -15.21 5.07 -10.95
C PHE A 205 -15.77 4.69 -9.58
N SER A 206 -16.88 3.92 -9.50
CA SER A 206 -17.30 3.37 -8.22
C SER A 206 -16.26 2.38 -7.72
N SER A 207 -15.60 2.79 -6.65
CA SER A 207 -14.83 1.94 -5.77
C SER A 207 -15.77 0.86 -5.21
N ASN A 208 -15.77 -0.34 -5.79
CA ASN A 208 -16.21 -1.57 -5.11
C ASN A 208 -15.33 -1.91 -3.88
N GLY A 209 -14.62 -0.92 -3.33
CA GLY A 209 -13.63 -1.04 -2.27
C GLY A 209 -14.23 -1.62 -1.00
N SER A 210 -15.42 -1.19 -0.60
CA SER A 210 -16.06 -1.62 0.65
C SER A 210 -16.29 -3.14 0.74
N ALA A 211 -16.78 -3.76 -0.34
CA ALA A 211 -16.97 -5.21 -0.39
C ALA A 211 -15.62 -5.97 -0.35
N SER A 212 -14.60 -5.46 -1.06
CA SER A 212 -13.27 -6.06 -1.05
C SER A 212 -12.55 -5.93 0.31
N LEU A 213 -12.76 -4.82 1.02
CA LEU A 213 -12.20 -4.57 2.35
C LEU A 213 -12.85 -5.50 3.40
N GLN A 214 -14.16 -5.71 3.31
CA GLN A 214 -14.87 -6.65 4.18
C GLN A 214 -14.38 -8.08 3.98
N GLU A 215 -14.20 -8.54 2.72
CA GLU A 215 -13.66 -9.87 2.44
C GLU A 215 -12.22 -10.03 2.99
N GLN A 216 -11.39 -8.98 2.86
CA GLN A 216 -10.06 -8.96 3.43
C GLN A 216 -10.06 -8.99 4.96
N ARG A 217 -10.95 -8.22 5.62
CA ARG A 217 -11.12 -8.24 7.08
C ARG A 217 -11.46 -9.64 7.58
N VAL A 218 -12.44 -10.29 6.97
CA VAL A 218 -12.85 -11.66 7.33
C VAL A 218 -11.70 -12.66 7.17
N LYS A 219 -10.86 -12.51 6.14
CA LYS A 219 -9.65 -13.34 5.98
C LYS A 219 -8.65 -13.12 7.11
N PHE A 220 -8.40 -11.87 7.51
CA PHE A 220 -7.51 -11.58 8.63
C PHE A 220 -8.09 -12.02 9.98
N GLU A 221 -9.41 -11.91 10.19
CA GLU A 221 -10.09 -12.45 11.38
C GLU A 221 -9.92 -13.97 11.47
N ALA A 222 -10.10 -14.69 10.36
CA ALA A 222 -9.86 -16.13 10.32
C ALA A 222 -8.39 -16.48 10.59
N GLN A 223 -7.44 -15.70 10.07
CA GLN A 223 -6.02 -15.89 10.36
C GLN A 223 -5.68 -15.59 11.83
N LEU A 224 -6.29 -14.57 12.44
CA LEU A 224 -6.13 -14.27 13.85
C LEU A 224 -6.62 -15.43 14.72
N LEU A 225 -7.79 -15.98 14.42
CA LEU A 225 -8.33 -17.15 15.11
C LEU A 225 -7.39 -18.35 15.03
N ASN A 226 -6.79 -18.61 13.86
CA ASN A 226 -5.79 -19.67 13.70
C ASN A 226 -4.54 -19.42 14.55
N VAL A 227 -4.05 -18.18 14.63
CA VAL A 227 -2.89 -17.84 15.47
C VAL A 227 -3.22 -17.98 16.96
N GLU A 228 -4.44 -17.61 17.37
CA GLU A 228 -4.89 -17.82 18.75
C GLU A 228 -5.04 -19.30 19.08
N GLU A 229 -5.46 -20.13 18.13
CA GLU A 229 -5.49 -21.58 18.27
C GLU A 229 -4.06 -22.16 18.36
N ASP A 230 -3.12 -21.73 17.51
CA ASP A 230 -1.70 -22.08 17.58
C ASP A 230 -1.14 -21.77 18.99
N ILE A 231 -1.49 -20.61 19.56
CA ILE A 231 -1.12 -20.21 20.93
C ILE A 231 -1.71 -21.16 21.98
N ARG A 232 -3.00 -21.46 21.90
CA ARG A 232 -3.67 -22.38 22.83
C ARG A 232 -3.08 -23.79 22.74
N ASP A 233 -2.71 -24.24 21.55
CA ASP A 233 -2.08 -25.53 21.31
C ASP A 233 -0.65 -25.57 21.80
N PHE A 234 0.12 -24.50 21.62
CA PHE A 234 1.43 -24.35 22.24
C PHE A 234 1.35 -24.46 23.77
N LEU A 235 0.42 -23.74 24.38
CA LEU A 235 0.22 -23.76 25.84
C LEU A 235 -0.22 -25.17 26.33
N ARG A 236 -1.19 -25.79 25.67
CA ARG A 236 -1.65 -27.16 26.01
C ARG A 236 -0.55 -28.21 25.84
N ARG A 237 0.15 -28.23 24.70
CA ARG A 237 1.21 -29.21 24.41
C ARG A 237 2.35 -29.14 25.42
N ASN A 238 2.64 -27.95 25.95
CA ASN A 238 3.70 -27.74 26.93
C ASN A 238 3.22 -27.78 28.39
N SER A 239 1.92 -27.99 28.63
CA SER A 239 1.29 -27.94 29.96
C SER A 239 1.62 -26.62 30.69
N ILE A 240 1.42 -25.50 29.98
CA ILE A 240 1.64 -24.15 30.48
C ILE A 240 0.29 -23.44 30.46
N GLY A 241 -0.10 -22.83 31.58
CA GLY A 241 -1.32 -21.99 31.63
C GLY A 241 -1.07 -20.63 30.99
N ASP A 242 -0.16 -19.87 31.58
CA ASP A 242 0.33 -18.60 31.05
C ASP A 242 1.86 -18.62 31.06
N PHE A 243 2.48 -18.32 29.90
CA PHE A 243 3.91 -18.50 29.72
C PHE A 243 4.75 -17.54 30.57
N GLU A 244 4.35 -16.27 30.63
CA GLU A 244 5.10 -15.25 31.38
C GLU A 244 4.95 -15.47 32.89
N SER A 245 3.75 -15.79 33.35
CA SER A 245 3.49 -16.10 34.76
C SER A 245 4.25 -17.33 35.22
N GLU A 246 4.24 -18.41 34.43
CA GLU A 246 4.97 -19.64 34.74
C GLU A 246 6.48 -19.39 34.83
N ARG A 247 7.03 -18.59 33.91
CA ARG A 247 8.44 -18.20 33.92
C ARG A 247 8.79 -17.36 35.15
N ALA A 248 7.96 -16.38 35.49
CA ALA A 248 8.16 -15.55 36.68
C ALA A 248 8.09 -16.38 37.98
N THR A 249 7.13 -17.32 38.08
CA THR A 249 7.04 -18.24 39.23
C THR A 249 8.26 -19.13 39.34
N ALA A 250 8.74 -19.71 38.23
CA ALA A 250 9.94 -20.55 38.23
C ALA A 250 11.20 -19.75 38.64
N GLN A 251 11.35 -18.51 38.19
CA GLN A 251 12.44 -17.62 38.60
C GLN A 251 12.39 -17.30 40.10
N GLN A 252 11.19 -17.02 40.63
CA GLN A 252 11.01 -16.76 42.05
C GLN A 252 11.35 -17.99 42.91
N LEU A 253 10.84 -19.17 42.53
CA LEU A 253 11.15 -20.43 43.20
C LEU A 253 12.66 -20.73 43.19
N PHE A 254 13.33 -20.48 42.06
CA PHE A 254 14.78 -20.65 41.96
C PHE A 254 15.51 -19.77 42.98
N SER A 255 15.13 -18.49 43.08
CA SER A 255 15.73 -17.56 44.04
C SER A 255 15.46 -17.98 45.49
N THR A 256 14.25 -18.44 45.80
CA THR A 256 13.88 -18.88 47.15
C THR A 256 14.65 -20.13 47.55
N VAL A 257 14.64 -21.18 46.72
CA VAL A 257 15.34 -22.44 47.02
C VAL A 257 16.85 -22.24 47.09
N SER A 258 17.41 -21.39 46.23
CA SER A 258 18.84 -21.04 46.28
C SER A 258 19.19 -20.36 47.61
N ALA A 259 18.39 -19.40 48.07
CA ALA A 259 18.63 -18.72 49.35
C ALA A 259 18.49 -19.68 50.55
N GLU A 260 17.52 -20.59 50.52
CA GLU A 260 17.36 -21.64 51.53
C GLU A 260 18.55 -22.61 51.55
N LEU A 261 19.06 -23.01 50.38
CA LEU A 261 20.25 -23.85 50.26
C LEU A 261 21.48 -23.17 50.86
N LEU A 262 21.74 -21.90 50.52
CA LEU A 262 22.83 -21.11 51.11
C LEU A 262 22.70 -21.00 52.64
N THR A 263 21.48 -20.80 53.14
CA THR A 263 21.22 -20.74 54.58
C THR A 263 21.48 -22.08 55.26
N ASN A 264 21.03 -23.18 54.66
CA ASN A 264 21.25 -24.54 55.16
C ASN A 264 22.74 -24.90 55.17
N GLN A 265 23.47 -24.58 54.10
CA GLN A 265 24.91 -24.79 54.01
C GLN A 265 25.69 -23.99 55.07
N SER A 266 25.31 -22.73 55.31
CA SER A 266 25.92 -21.93 56.38
C SER A 266 25.69 -22.54 57.76
N ARG A 267 24.49 -23.07 58.04
CA ARG A 267 24.20 -23.80 59.28
C ARG A 267 25.00 -25.09 59.39
N ALA A 268 25.08 -25.86 58.30
CA ALA A 268 25.86 -27.10 58.25
C ALA A 268 27.33 -26.84 58.56
N SER A 269 27.94 -25.81 57.96
CA SER A 269 29.32 -25.42 58.26
C SER A 269 29.52 -24.98 59.72
N ALA A 270 28.53 -24.29 60.32
CA ALA A 270 28.60 -23.90 61.72
C ALA A 270 28.52 -25.12 62.67
N VAL A 271 27.61 -26.06 62.40
CA VAL A 271 27.49 -27.32 63.17
C VAL A 271 28.77 -28.16 63.02
N ASP A 272 29.32 -28.28 61.81
CA ASP A 272 30.55 -29.02 61.54
C ASP A 272 31.74 -28.45 62.34
N GLY A 273 31.90 -27.13 62.35
CA GLY A 273 32.94 -26.46 63.14
C GLY A 273 32.76 -26.64 64.65
N GLN A 274 31.52 -26.62 65.16
CA GLN A 274 31.24 -26.89 66.58
C GLN A 274 31.56 -28.35 66.93
N LEU A 275 31.14 -29.29 66.09
CA LEU A 275 31.36 -30.72 66.28
C LEU A 275 32.86 -31.04 66.32
N ASP A 276 33.67 -30.43 65.46
CA ASP A 276 35.13 -30.56 65.51
C ASP A 276 35.73 -30.09 66.85
N ILE A 277 35.26 -28.95 67.38
CA ILE A 277 35.69 -28.45 68.70
C ILE A 277 35.34 -29.45 69.81
N TYR A 278 34.11 -29.99 69.82
CA TYR A 278 33.70 -30.99 70.83
C TYR A 278 34.48 -32.30 70.69
N ASN A 279 34.75 -32.76 69.47
CA ASN A 279 35.58 -33.96 69.23
C ASN A 279 37.02 -33.78 69.72
N GLN A 280 37.63 -32.62 69.48
CA GLN A 280 38.97 -32.32 70.01
C GLN A 280 38.99 -32.29 71.53
N GLN A 281 37.92 -31.81 72.19
CA GLN A 281 37.79 -31.86 73.65
C GLN A 281 37.64 -33.29 74.17
N LEU A 282 36.81 -34.12 73.53
CA LEU A 282 36.64 -35.54 73.88
C LEU A 282 37.96 -36.32 73.76
N ALA A 283 38.79 -36.01 72.75
CA ALA A 283 40.09 -36.66 72.57
C ALA A 283 41.11 -36.31 73.67
N ARG A 284 40.95 -35.18 74.36
CA ARG A 284 41.86 -34.72 75.44
C ARG A 284 41.38 -35.13 76.83
N LEU A 285 40.10 -35.43 77.00
CA LEU A 285 39.50 -35.76 78.29
C LEU A 285 39.53 -37.26 78.56
N ASN A 286 39.87 -37.64 79.78
CA ASN A 286 39.77 -39.04 80.20
C ASN A 286 38.30 -39.43 80.47
N PRO A 287 37.83 -40.58 79.95
CA PRO A 287 36.45 -41.06 80.17
C PRO A 287 36.15 -41.42 81.63
N GLN A 288 37.18 -41.71 82.41
CA GLN A 288 37.07 -42.09 83.82
C GLN A 288 37.77 -41.07 84.70
N GLN A 289 37.13 -40.70 85.81
CA GLN A 289 37.70 -39.88 86.88
C GLN A 289 37.80 -40.72 88.16
N ASP A 290 38.84 -40.52 88.95
CA ASP A 290 38.98 -41.16 90.27
C ASP A 290 38.02 -40.45 91.25
N LEU A 291 37.02 -41.17 91.79
CA LEU A 291 35.99 -40.56 92.64
C LEU A 291 36.41 -40.43 94.11
N TYR A 292 37.24 -41.34 94.62
CA TYR A 292 37.68 -41.36 96.02
C TYR A 292 38.83 -42.36 96.24
N VAL A 293 39.77 -42.04 97.14
CA VAL A 293 40.76 -42.97 97.69
C VAL A 293 40.35 -43.28 99.13
N GLU A 294 39.79 -44.45 99.37
CA GLU A 294 39.40 -44.89 100.70
C GLU A 294 40.61 -45.57 101.36
N ASP A 295 41.30 -44.87 102.28
CA ASP A 295 42.37 -45.48 103.08
C ASP A 295 41.80 -46.08 104.38
N SER A 296 41.31 -47.31 104.28
CA SER A 296 40.85 -48.08 105.46
C SER A 296 42.00 -48.49 106.39
N SER A 297 43.24 -48.40 105.95
CA SER A 297 44.43 -48.85 106.69
C SER A 297 44.74 -47.91 107.85
N ALA A 298 44.62 -46.60 107.63
CA ALA A 298 44.76 -45.58 108.67
C ALA A 298 43.67 -45.70 109.76
N GLN A 299 42.42 -45.98 109.37
CA GLN A 299 41.33 -46.25 110.31
C GLN A 299 41.55 -47.56 111.09
N THR A 300 42.02 -48.61 110.43
CA THR A 300 42.33 -49.90 111.07
C THR A 300 43.47 -49.77 112.08
N LEU A 301 44.53 -49.01 111.76
CA LEU A 301 45.62 -48.72 112.69
C LEU A 301 45.12 -47.95 113.92
N MET A 302 44.28 -46.93 113.72
CA MET A 302 43.68 -46.16 114.81
C MET A 302 42.86 -47.06 115.73
N GLN A 303 42.06 -47.97 115.16
CA GLN A 303 41.21 -48.89 115.92
C GLN A 303 42.03 -49.91 116.73
N LEU A 304 43.11 -50.47 116.15
CA LEU A 304 44.03 -51.36 116.86
C LEU A 304 44.76 -50.67 118.01
N ARG A 305 45.13 -49.38 117.85
CA ARG A 305 45.72 -48.58 118.94
C ARG A 305 44.74 -48.34 120.09
N ILE A 306 43.47 -48.07 119.79
CA ILE A 306 42.43 -47.94 120.82
C ILE A 306 42.23 -49.27 121.57
N GLU A 307 42.19 -50.39 120.84
CA GLU A 307 42.05 -51.74 121.43
C GLU A 307 43.26 -52.09 122.32
N ARG A 308 44.46 -51.68 121.93
CA ARG A 308 45.67 -51.80 122.76
C ARG A 308 45.54 -51.06 124.09
N GLU A 309 45.08 -49.81 124.06
CA GLU A 309 44.93 -49.01 125.28
C GLU A 309 43.84 -49.57 126.22
N ASP A 310 42.73 -50.11 125.70
CA ASP A 310 41.75 -50.82 126.52
C ASP A 310 42.35 -52.10 127.14
N LEU A 311 43.14 -52.87 126.38
CA LEU A 311 43.84 -54.04 126.93
C LEU A 311 44.86 -53.65 128.00
N LEU A 312 45.58 -52.54 127.85
CA LEU A 312 46.54 -52.06 128.85
C LEU A 312 45.87 -51.57 130.15
N SER A 313 44.60 -51.16 130.09
CA SER A 313 43.83 -50.84 131.29
C SER A 313 43.53 -52.07 132.15
N ARG A 314 43.59 -53.29 131.58
CA ARG A 314 43.22 -54.56 132.22
C ARG A 314 44.36 -55.57 132.33
N TYR A 315 45.41 -55.43 131.51
CA TYR A 315 46.52 -56.36 131.40
C TYR A 315 47.85 -55.59 131.39
N THR A 316 48.91 -56.20 131.92
CA THR A 316 50.26 -55.61 131.88
C THR A 316 50.87 -55.73 130.48
N GLU A 317 51.87 -54.90 130.18
CA GLU A 317 52.57 -54.87 128.88
C GLU A 317 53.16 -56.23 128.47
N GLN A 318 53.47 -57.10 129.43
CA GLN A 318 54.03 -58.44 129.19
C GLN A 318 52.95 -59.53 128.96
N SER A 319 51.67 -59.18 128.96
CA SER A 319 50.58 -60.12 128.70
C SER A 319 50.56 -60.57 127.25
N GLN A 320 50.34 -61.87 127.01
CA GLN A 320 50.24 -62.44 125.66
C GLN A 320 49.19 -61.73 124.79
N ARG A 321 48.13 -61.17 125.39
CA ARG A 321 47.07 -60.45 124.67
C ARG A 321 47.54 -59.09 124.13
N VAL A 322 48.31 -58.33 124.91
CA VAL A 322 48.88 -57.03 124.50
C VAL A 322 49.95 -57.27 123.44
N GLN A 323 50.84 -58.23 123.64
CA GLN A 323 51.87 -58.60 122.66
C GLN A 323 51.30 -59.10 121.32
N ALA A 324 50.10 -59.70 121.32
CA ALA A 324 49.42 -60.10 120.09
C ALA A 324 48.88 -58.90 119.31
N ILE A 325 48.32 -57.90 120.02
CA ILE A 325 47.90 -56.63 119.40
C ILE A 325 49.11 -55.81 118.95
N ASP A 326 50.19 -55.73 119.73
CA ASP A 326 51.42 -55.01 119.34
C ASP A 326 52.02 -55.60 118.06
N ARG A 327 52.01 -56.93 117.93
CA ARG A 327 52.42 -57.59 116.67
C ARG A 327 51.52 -57.22 115.50
N ARG A 328 50.21 -57.10 115.71
CA ARG A 328 49.26 -56.67 114.67
C ARG A 328 49.45 -55.19 114.31
N ILE A 329 49.67 -54.32 115.30
CA ILE A 329 49.99 -52.91 115.09
C ILE A 329 51.29 -52.78 114.30
N ALA A 330 52.36 -53.46 114.71
CA ALA A 330 53.64 -53.45 114.01
C ALA A 330 53.52 -54.00 112.57
N GLN A 331 52.68 -55.01 112.34
CA GLN A 331 52.40 -55.50 110.99
C GLN A 331 51.69 -54.45 110.13
N VAL A 332 50.70 -53.75 110.67
CA VAL A 332 49.96 -52.68 109.96
C VAL A 332 50.85 -51.44 109.76
N GLU A 333 51.66 -51.07 110.75
CA GLU A 333 52.64 -49.97 110.65
C GLU A 333 53.74 -50.27 109.64
N ASN A 334 54.25 -51.50 109.59
CA ASN A 334 55.20 -51.94 108.57
C ASN A 334 54.55 -52.00 107.18
N TYR A 335 53.28 -52.42 107.09
CA TYR A 335 52.52 -52.39 105.84
C TYR A 335 52.28 -50.96 105.33
N LEU A 336 52.09 -49.99 106.24
CA LEU A 336 51.93 -48.57 105.92
C LEU A 336 53.26 -47.87 105.56
N SER A 337 54.35 -48.18 106.27
CA SER A 337 55.66 -47.56 106.07
C SER A 337 56.46 -48.13 104.89
N SER A 338 56.19 -49.37 104.48
CA SER A 338 56.74 -49.95 103.25
C SER A 338 56.04 -49.46 101.97
N ARG A 339 54.99 -48.65 102.09
CA ARG A 339 54.31 -48.00 100.96
C ARG A 339 54.81 -46.57 100.76
N ASP A 340 55.60 -46.37 99.72
CA ASP A 340 55.87 -45.04 99.15
C ASP A 340 54.67 -44.65 98.25
N GLY A 341 53.56 -44.25 98.88
CA GLY A 341 52.37 -43.72 98.19
C GLY A 341 51.03 -44.38 98.50
N LEU A 342 49.98 -43.55 98.50
CA LEU A 342 48.57 -43.91 98.65
C LEU A 342 48.15 -44.94 97.59
N SER A 343 47.94 -46.18 98.01
CA SER A 343 47.38 -47.22 97.14
C SER A 343 46.12 -47.80 97.79
N GLY A 344 45.08 -46.96 97.80
CA GLY A 344 43.70 -47.42 97.96
C GLY A 344 43.19 -47.93 96.61
N THR A 345 42.22 -48.84 96.62
CA THR A 345 41.48 -49.22 95.40
C THR A 345 40.81 -47.97 94.85
N THR A 346 41.35 -47.38 93.78
CA THR A 346 40.74 -46.22 93.13
C THR A 346 39.42 -46.66 92.50
N ARG A 347 38.31 -46.22 93.07
CA ARG A 347 37.00 -46.41 92.46
C ARG A 347 36.87 -45.40 91.32
N ARG A 348 37.17 -45.85 90.10
CA ARG A 348 36.93 -45.08 88.88
C ARG A 348 35.46 -45.13 88.53
N GLY A 349 34.92 -43.99 88.12
CA GLY A 349 33.57 -43.87 87.60
C GLY A 349 33.56 -42.91 86.41
N PRO A 350 32.42 -42.83 85.72
CA PRO A 350 32.30 -42.02 84.52
C PRO A 350 32.56 -40.55 84.84
N ASN A 351 33.35 -39.90 83.99
CA ASN A 351 33.58 -38.47 84.06
C ASN A 351 32.32 -37.71 83.59
N PRO A 352 31.62 -36.95 84.45
CA PRO A 352 30.37 -36.28 84.08
C PRO A 352 30.57 -35.19 83.01
N VAL A 353 31.75 -34.58 82.95
CA VAL A 353 32.10 -33.60 81.91
C VAL A 353 32.24 -34.29 80.56
N TYR A 354 32.89 -35.45 80.52
CA TYR A 354 33.00 -36.26 79.31
C TYR A 354 31.62 -36.66 78.78
N GLN A 355 30.74 -37.17 79.66
CA GLN A 355 29.37 -37.56 79.29
C GLN A 355 28.56 -36.39 78.72
N THR A 356 28.71 -35.18 79.29
CA THR A 356 27.98 -33.98 78.81
C THR A 356 28.48 -33.53 77.43
N ILE A 357 29.80 -33.61 77.19
CA ILE A 357 30.43 -33.28 75.91
C ILE A 357 30.07 -34.35 74.87
N GLU A 358 30.07 -35.63 75.23
CA GLU A 358 29.67 -36.75 74.35
C GLU A 358 28.19 -36.63 73.94
N GLN A 359 27.31 -36.29 74.87
CA GLN A 359 25.89 -36.05 74.58
C GLN A 359 25.70 -34.85 73.64
N SER A 360 26.41 -33.75 73.89
CA SER A 360 26.42 -32.57 73.00
C SER A 360 26.92 -32.92 71.60
N ALA A 361 28.04 -33.64 71.49
CA ALA A 361 28.59 -34.09 70.22
C ALA A 361 27.62 -34.99 69.46
N SER A 362 26.97 -35.93 70.14
CA SER A 362 25.95 -36.81 69.56
C SER A 362 24.75 -36.02 69.03
N SER A 363 24.32 -34.97 69.74
CA SER A 363 23.23 -34.10 69.29
C SER A 363 23.60 -33.29 68.05
N LEU A 364 24.82 -32.73 68.00
CA LEU A 364 25.36 -32.01 66.84
C LEU A 364 25.53 -32.95 65.65
N GLN A 365 25.93 -34.21 65.88
CA GLN A 365 26.05 -35.21 64.83
C GLN A 365 24.69 -35.57 64.22
N ALA A 366 23.65 -35.70 65.05
CA ALA A 366 22.29 -35.88 64.57
C ALA A 366 21.79 -34.66 63.77
N GLU A 367 22.12 -33.44 64.21
CA GLU A 367 21.78 -32.21 63.50
C GLU A 367 22.52 -32.11 62.15
N GLN A 368 23.82 -32.42 62.11
CA GLN A 368 24.62 -32.48 60.88
C GLN A 368 23.98 -33.43 59.85
N GLN A 369 23.57 -34.63 60.28
CA GLN A 369 22.88 -35.58 59.41
C GLN A 369 21.54 -35.03 58.91
N SER A 370 20.76 -34.36 59.76
CA SER A 370 19.51 -33.72 59.37
C SER A 370 19.74 -32.63 58.32
N LEU A 371 20.74 -31.76 58.53
CA LEU A 371 21.09 -30.68 57.59
C LEU A 371 21.59 -31.23 56.24
N ALA A 372 22.34 -32.33 56.25
CA ALA A 372 22.78 -33.01 55.03
C ALA A 372 21.61 -33.60 54.23
N LEU A 373 20.60 -34.17 54.91
CA LEU A 373 19.38 -34.65 54.27
C LEU A 373 18.55 -33.50 53.67
N GLN A 374 18.45 -32.37 54.40
CA GLN A 374 17.79 -31.16 53.90
C GLN A 374 18.52 -30.58 52.68
N GLU A 375 19.85 -30.54 52.70
CA GLU A 375 20.67 -30.10 51.57
C GLU A 375 20.43 -30.96 50.33
N ALA A 376 20.38 -32.29 50.50
CA ALA A 376 20.11 -33.20 49.39
C ALA A 376 18.72 -32.95 48.78
N GLU A 377 17.70 -32.65 49.59
CA GLU A 377 16.36 -32.33 49.08
C GLU A 377 16.29 -30.95 48.42
N LEU A 378 16.92 -29.93 48.99
CA LEU A 378 17.00 -28.60 48.39
C LEU A 378 17.72 -28.63 47.04
N ASN A 379 18.80 -29.40 46.92
CA ASN A 379 19.48 -29.62 45.64
C ASN A 379 18.58 -30.31 44.60
N ARG A 380 17.76 -31.30 45.01
CA ARG A 380 16.76 -31.91 44.10
C ARG A 380 15.68 -30.91 43.68
N GLN A 381 15.22 -30.05 44.59
CA GLN A 381 14.27 -28.98 44.26
C GLN A 381 14.89 -27.98 43.28
N LEU A 382 16.13 -27.56 43.53
CA LEU A 382 16.86 -26.64 42.67
C LEU A 382 17.00 -27.21 41.25
N ALA A 383 17.46 -28.46 41.12
CA ALA A 383 17.59 -29.13 39.82
C ALA A 383 16.25 -29.25 39.07
N ARG A 384 15.13 -29.47 39.79
CA ARG A 384 13.78 -29.47 39.18
C ARG A 384 13.41 -28.10 38.63
N VAL A 385 13.66 -27.03 39.40
CA VAL A 385 13.35 -25.66 38.98
C VAL A 385 14.24 -25.20 37.83
N GLU A 386 15.54 -25.52 37.88
CA GLU A 386 16.49 -25.25 36.79
C GLU A 386 16.07 -25.96 35.50
N GLY A 387 15.69 -27.23 35.57
CA GLY A 387 15.18 -27.97 34.41
C GLY A 387 13.90 -27.34 33.85
N ARG A 388 13.00 -26.86 34.70
CA ARG A 388 11.80 -26.13 34.26
C ARG A 388 12.16 -24.80 33.59
N LEU A 389 13.08 -24.02 34.16
CA LEU A 389 13.56 -22.77 33.58
C LEU A 389 14.26 -22.98 32.23
N SER A 390 15.09 -24.01 32.09
CA SER A 390 15.74 -24.36 30.82
C SER A 390 14.69 -24.66 29.74
N ARG A 391 13.71 -25.50 30.05
CA ARG A 391 12.61 -25.81 29.12
C ARG A 391 11.81 -24.57 28.73
N LEU A 392 11.51 -23.68 29.68
CA LEU A 392 10.82 -22.42 29.37
C LEU A 392 11.67 -21.51 28.48
N ASN A 393 12.98 -21.43 28.72
CA ASN A 393 13.89 -20.65 27.88
C ASN A 393 14.01 -21.21 26.46
N GLU A 394 13.99 -22.53 26.29
CA GLU A 394 13.95 -23.20 24.98
C GLU A 394 12.67 -22.89 24.20
N LEU A 395 11.53 -22.77 24.90
CA LEU A 395 10.22 -22.48 24.31
C LEU A 395 9.98 -20.98 24.06
N ALA A 396 10.78 -20.09 24.68
CA ALA A 396 10.59 -18.64 24.61
C ALA A 396 10.62 -18.06 23.17
N PRO A 397 11.51 -18.50 22.26
CA PRO A 397 11.51 -17.98 20.88
C PRO A 397 10.21 -18.29 20.12
N GLU A 398 9.67 -19.50 20.28
CA GLU A 398 8.41 -19.92 19.66
C GLU A 398 7.23 -19.09 20.22
N TRP A 399 7.19 -18.93 21.55
CA TRP A 399 6.20 -18.06 22.20
C TRP A 399 6.25 -16.62 21.67
N GLN A 400 7.44 -16.02 21.56
CA GLN A 400 7.61 -14.67 21.05
C GLN A 400 7.18 -14.54 19.58
N GLU A 401 7.43 -15.56 18.76
CA GLU A 401 6.97 -15.56 17.36
C GLU A 401 5.45 -15.61 17.28
N LEU A 402 4.80 -16.45 18.08
CA LEU A 402 3.34 -16.52 18.15
C LEU A 402 2.74 -15.18 18.61
N GLN A 403 3.34 -14.52 19.60
CA GLN A 403 2.90 -13.19 20.05
C GLN A 403 3.08 -12.12 18.97
N ARG A 404 4.21 -12.13 18.23
CA ARG A 404 4.41 -11.21 17.09
C ARG A 404 3.37 -11.44 15.99
N ARG A 405 3.10 -12.69 15.64
CA ARG A 405 2.07 -13.06 14.65
C ARG A 405 0.69 -12.58 15.10
N LYS A 406 0.33 -12.79 16.37
CA LYS A 406 -0.95 -12.33 16.94
C LYS A 406 -1.09 -10.82 16.82
N ALA A 407 -0.10 -10.06 17.31
CA ALA A 407 -0.12 -8.61 17.28
C ALA A 407 -0.19 -8.04 15.85
N LEU A 408 0.49 -8.67 14.89
CA LEU A 408 0.39 -8.31 13.48
C LEU A 408 -1.02 -8.52 12.93
N MET A 409 -1.65 -9.66 13.23
CA MET A 409 -3.01 -9.97 12.76
C MET A 409 -4.05 -9.07 13.43
N GLU A 410 -3.95 -8.81 14.73
CA GLU A 410 -4.81 -7.86 15.46
C GLU A 410 -4.75 -6.47 14.81
N ARG A 411 -3.53 -5.97 14.56
CA ARG A 411 -3.33 -4.67 13.91
C ARG A 411 -3.91 -4.64 12.48
N ASN A 412 -3.79 -5.73 11.73
CA ASN A 412 -4.40 -5.81 10.40
C ASN A 412 -5.92 -5.77 10.48
N VAL A 413 -6.54 -6.59 11.35
CA VAL A 413 -8.00 -6.58 11.56
C VAL A 413 -8.49 -5.19 11.95
N GLU A 414 -7.82 -4.53 12.89
CA GLU A 414 -8.14 -3.17 13.32
C GLU A 414 -8.07 -2.16 12.16
N ASN A 415 -6.95 -2.14 11.42
CA ASN A 415 -6.77 -1.24 10.28
C ASN A 415 -7.85 -1.42 9.20
N PHE A 416 -8.20 -2.67 8.86
CA PHE A 416 -9.22 -2.96 7.87
C PHE A 416 -10.63 -2.64 8.39
N SER A 417 -10.90 -2.87 9.67
CA SER A 417 -12.17 -2.49 10.30
C SER A 417 -12.39 -0.98 10.29
N VAL A 418 -11.37 -0.20 10.66
CA VAL A 418 -11.44 1.28 10.63
C VAL A 418 -11.72 1.76 9.20
N ARG A 419 -10.97 1.25 8.22
CA ARG A 419 -11.13 1.64 6.81
C ARG A 419 -12.47 1.22 6.21
N GLU A 420 -13.01 0.07 6.60
CA GLU A 420 -14.35 -0.36 6.16
C GLU A 420 -15.43 0.60 6.68
N VAL A 421 -15.31 1.06 7.92
CA VAL A 421 -16.21 2.06 8.49
C VAL A 421 -16.07 3.41 7.78
N GLU A 422 -14.83 3.85 7.54
CA GLU A 422 -14.56 5.08 6.78
C GLU A 422 -15.13 5.02 5.35
N GLU A 423 -14.90 3.94 4.60
CA GLU A 423 -15.41 3.77 3.24
C GLU A 423 -16.94 3.68 3.22
N ARG A 424 -17.57 3.02 4.21
CA ARG A 424 -19.04 3.01 4.34
C ARG A 424 -19.59 4.41 4.63
N ALA A 425 -18.97 5.14 5.55
CA ALA A 425 -19.38 6.50 5.86
C ALA A 425 -19.23 7.42 4.65
N LEU A 426 -18.13 7.28 3.90
CA LEU A 426 -17.92 7.99 2.63
C LEU A 426 -18.95 7.60 1.57
N SER A 427 -19.28 6.31 1.45
CA SER A 427 -20.30 5.83 0.51
C SER A 427 -21.71 6.32 0.86
N GLU A 428 -22.04 6.50 2.14
CA GLU A 428 -23.33 7.03 2.58
C GLU A 428 -23.41 8.55 2.34
N ILE A 429 -22.31 9.27 2.59
CA ILE A 429 -22.19 10.71 2.29
C ILE A 429 -22.19 10.95 0.78
N SER A 430 -21.47 10.14 0.00
CA SER A 430 -21.45 10.23 -1.47
C SER A 430 -22.78 9.81 -2.08
N GLY A 431 -23.48 8.79 -1.55
CA GLY A 431 -24.86 8.51 -1.97
C GLY A 431 -25.82 9.70 -1.85
N GLN A 432 -25.52 10.65 -0.96
CA GLN A 432 -26.26 11.90 -0.78
C GLN A 432 -25.60 13.14 -1.46
N THR A 433 -24.32 13.07 -1.84
CA THR A 433 -23.50 14.22 -2.29
C THR A 433 -22.66 13.95 -3.55
N ALA A 434 -22.81 12.80 -4.21
CA ALA A 434 -22.09 12.36 -5.41
C ALA A 434 -22.53 13.14 -6.63
N ASP A 435 -22.08 14.38 -6.70
CA ASP A 435 -22.30 15.22 -7.87
C ASP A 435 -21.03 16.05 -8.08
N SER A 436 -19.91 15.34 -8.19
CA SER A 436 -18.62 15.88 -8.67
C SER A 436 -18.78 16.44 -10.08
N VAL A 437 -19.68 15.86 -10.87
CA VAL A 437 -20.07 16.38 -12.18
C VAL A 437 -21.55 16.75 -12.14
N ARG A 438 -21.84 18.06 -12.11
CA ARG A 438 -23.23 18.56 -12.11
C ARG A 438 -23.63 19.05 -13.50
N VAL A 439 -24.86 18.77 -13.90
CA VAL A 439 -25.43 19.39 -15.11
C VAL A 439 -25.75 20.85 -14.80
N LEU A 440 -24.98 21.78 -15.38
CA LEU A 440 -25.17 23.22 -15.19
C LEU A 440 -26.29 23.74 -16.10
N GLU A 441 -26.25 23.35 -17.37
CA GLU A 441 -27.27 23.70 -18.37
C GLU A 441 -27.60 22.44 -19.18
N PRO A 442 -28.82 21.89 -19.11
CA PRO A 442 -29.23 20.76 -19.93
C PRO A 442 -29.34 21.18 -21.41
N ALA A 443 -29.31 20.20 -22.31
CA ALA A 443 -29.43 20.47 -23.73
C ALA A 443 -30.84 21.00 -24.07
N SER A 444 -30.89 22.16 -24.73
CA SER A 444 -32.12 22.78 -25.22
C SER A 444 -32.24 22.66 -26.73
N VAL A 445 -33.48 22.66 -27.23
CA VAL A 445 -33.76 22.56 -28.67
C VAL A 445 -33.23 23.80 -29.39
N PRO A 446 -32.30 23.65 -30.36
CA PRO A 446 -31.68 24.79 -31.03
C PRO A 446 -32.66 25.48 -31.97
N VAL A 447 -32.82 26.79 -31.80
CA VAL A 447 -33.72 27.63 -32.61
C VAL A 447 -33.09 27.98 -33.98
N LYS A 448 -31.75 27.98 -34.09
CA LYS A 448 -31.03 28.40 -35.29
C LYS A 448 -30.18 27.25 -35.83
N GLY A 449 -30.50 26.79 -37.03
CA GLY A 449 -29.69 25.80 -37.74
C GLY A 449 -28.41 26.40 -38.34
N LYS A 450 -27.32 25.64 -38.27
CA LYS A 450 -26.05 25.90 -38.93
C LYS A 450 -26.11 25.33 -40.35
N SER A 451 -25.54 26.04 -41.32
CA SER A 451 -25.53 25.55 -42.69
C SER A 451 -24.33 26.09 -43.45
N LEU A 452 -23.70 25.23 -44.25
CA LEU A 452 -22.59 25.63 -45.12
C LEU A 452 -23.05 26.41 -46.37
N LYS A 453 -24.35 26.70 -46.52
CA LYS A 453 -24.92 27.34 -47.72
C LYS A 453 -24.19 28.63 -48.08
N MET A 454 -23.89 29.47 -47.08
CA MET A 454 -23.19 30.75 -47.31
C MET A 454 -21.73 30.53 -47.74
N VAL A 455 -21.05 29.54 -47.16
CA VAL A 455 -19.65 29.21 -47.52
C VAL A 455 -19.59 28.65 -48.94
N VAL A 456 -20.49 27.73 -49.29
CA VAL A 456 -20.53 27.13 -50.63
C VAL A 456 -20.99 28.13 -51.68
N ALA A 457 -21.94 29.03 -51.37
CA ALA A 457 -22.31 30.11 -52.26
C ALA A 457 -21.12 31.06 -52.51
N ALA A 458 -20.33 31.37 -51.49
CA ALA A 458 -19.12 32.18 -51.62
C ALA A 458 -18.04 31.46 -52.48
N LEU A 459 -17.81 30.16 -52.25
CA LEU A 459 -16.89 29.37 -53.08
C LEU A 459 -17.38 29.25 -54.52
N GLY A 460 -18.67 29.04 -54.74
CA GLY A 460 -19.29 29.01 -56.07
C GLY A 460 -19.15 30.35 -56.79
N PHE A 461 -19.30 31.47 -56.08
CA PHE A 461 -19.04 32.81 -56.61
C PHE A 461 -17.58 32.99 -57.03
N LEU A 462 -16.63 32.61 -56.16
CA LEU A 462 -15.20 32.71 -56.45
C LEU A 462 -14.80 31.84 -57.65
N PHE A 463 -15.32 30.61 -57.70
CA PHE A 463 -15.05 29.68 -58.79
C PHE A 463 -15.63 30.19 -60.12
N ALA A 464 -16.89 30.63 -60.14
CA ALA A 464 -17.51 31.22 -61.31
C ALA A 464 -16.76 32.47 -61.81
N GLY A 465 -16.34 33.34 -60.89
CA GLY A 465 -15.57 34.54 -61.20
C GLY A 465 -14.21 34.21 -61.82
N PHE A 466 -13.51 33.23 -61.26
CA PHE A 466 -12.23 32.76 -61.79
C PHE A 466 -12.37 32.16 -63.19
N THR A 467 -13.34 31.28 -63.41
CA THR A 467 -13.58 30.66 -64.72
C THR A 467 -14.00 31.68 -65.78
N ALA A 468 -14.85 32.65 -65.42
CA ALA A 468 -15.24 33.73 -66.31
C ALA A 468 -14.06 34.62 -66.71
N LEU A 469 -13.17 34.94 -65.75
CA LEU A 469 -11.95 35.71 -66.03
C LEU A 469 -11.03 34.95 -66.98
N MET A 470 -10.81 33.65 -66.75
CA MET A 470 -10.01 32.80 -67.65
C MET A 470 -10.60 32.73 -69.06
N ALA A 471 -11.92 32.58 -69.20
CA ALA A 471 -12.60 32.59 -70.49
C ALA A 471 -12.47 33.95 -71.22
N GLY A 472 -12.61 35.05 -70.48
CA GLY A 472 -12.38 36.40 -71.00
C GLY A 472 -10.94 36.63 -71.46
N LEU A 473 -9.96 36.12 -70.71
CA LEU A 473 -8.54 36.22 -71.04
C LEU A 473 -8.20 35.38 -72.29
N LEU A 474 -8.71 34.16 -72.38
CA LEU A 474 -8.56 33.31 -73.57
C LEU A 474 -9.17 33.95 -74.81
N TRP A 475 -10.35 34.56 -74.70
CA TRP A 475 -10.98 35.30 -75.79
C TRP A 475 -10.20 36.55 -76.18
N ALA A 476 -9.67 37.30 -75.21
CA ALA A 476 -8.82 38.46 -75.43
C ALA A 476 -7.53 38.11 -76.20
N LEU A 477 -6.89 36.98 -75.86
CA LEU A 477 -5.64 36.52 -76.46
C LEU A 477 -5.82 35.87 -77.85
N THR A 478 -6.99 35.33 -78.17
CA THR A 478 -7.29 34.70 -79.47
C THR A 478 -7.80 35.69 -80.52
N ARG A 479 -8.23 36.88 -80.12
CA ARG A 479 -8.73 37.91 -81.05
C ARG A 479 -7.58 38.52 -81.85
N ARG A 480 -7.65 38.40 -83.18
CA ARG A 480 -6.66 39.01 -84.10
C ARG A 480 -7.00 40.48 -84.33
N GLY A 481 -6.17 41.40 -83.81
CA GLY A 481 -6.28 42.84 -84.01
C GLY A 481 -5.63 43.66 -82.90
N PHE A 482 -5.17 44.88 -83.19
CA PHE A 482 -4.58 45.77 -82.19
C PHE A 482 -5.68 46.52 -81.43
N ALA A 483 -5.66 46.47 -80.09
CA ALA A 483 -6.72 47.06 -79.26
C ALA A 483 -6.67 48.60 -79.20
N THR A 484 -5.48 49.18 -79.33
CA THR A 484 -5.23 50.63 -79.19
C THR A 484 -4.20 51.11 -80.22
N ALA A 485 -4.25 52.40 -80.56
CA ALA A 485 -3.28 53.06 -81.45
C ALA A 485 -1.84 52.90 -80.93
N ARG A 486 -1.62 53.04 -79.62
CA ARG A 486 -0.31 52.82 -78.97
C ARG A 486 0.22 51.40 -79.10
N SER A 487 -0.65 50.38 -79.15
CA SER A 487 -0.25 48.98 -79.35
C SER A 487 0.24 48.72 -80.79
N VAL A 488 -0.36 49.41 -81.77
CA VAL A 488 0.13 49.43 -83.16
C VAL A 488 1.50 50.09 -83.21
N GLU A 489 1.65 51.31 -82.66
CA GLU A 489 2.92 52.05 -82.67
C GLU A 489 4.06 51.25 -82.03
N ARG A 490 3.80 50.56 -80.92
CA ARG A 490 4.79 49.73 -80.21
C ARG A 490 5.19 48.46 -80.96
N THR A 491 4.31 47.92 -81.81
CA THR A 491 4.55 46.66 -82.52
C THR A 491 5.15 46.90 -83.90
N THR A 492 4.74 47.98 -84.59
CA THR A 492 5.21 48.32 -85.93
C THR A 492 6.35 49.35 -85.93
N GLY A 493 6.57 50.07 -84.82
CA GLY A 493 7.56 51.14 -84.72
C GLY A 493 7.18 52.44 -85.44
N LEU A 494 5.97 52.51 -86.00
CA LEU A 494 5.48 53.62 -86.82
C LEU A 494 4.48 54.47 -86.02
N LYS A 495 4.58 55.81 -86.13
CA LYS A 495 3.67 56.75 -85.47
C LYS A 495 2.27 56.70 -86.10
N VAL A 496 1.22 56.54 -85.29
CA VAL A 496 -0.16 56.45 -85.75
C VAL A 496 -0.73 57.85 -85.95
N VAL A 497 -1.22 58.13 -87.16
CA VAL A 497 -1.68 59.46 -87.59
C VAL A 497 -3.17 59.71 -87.33
N GLY A 498 -3.93 58.65 -87.04
CA GLY A 498 -5.36 58.75 -86.70
C GLY A 498 -5.96 57.38 -86.39
N SER A 499 -7.04 57.34 -85.62
CA SER A 499 -7.81 56.13 -85.33
C SER A 499 -9.27 56.33 -85.75
N LEU A 500 -9.79 55.44 -86.58
CA LEU A 500 -11.21 55.38 -86.91
C LEU A 500 -11.94 54.53 -85.88
N LYS A 501 -12.95 55.10 -85.22
CA LYS A 501 -13.86 54.34 -84.37
C LYS A 501 -14.88 53.68 -85.28
N ALA A 502 -14.81 52.35 -85.43
CA ALA A 502 -15.92 51.60 -86.00
C ALA A 502 -17.13 51.79 -85.07
N VAL A 503 -18.26 52.21 -85.65
CA VAL A 503 -19.56 52.35 -84.96
C VAL A 503 -20.02 50.99 -84.46
#